data_AF-A0A7X0CG44-F1
#
_entry.id   AF-A0A7X0CG44-F1
#
_cell.length_a   1.000
_cell.length_b   1.000
_cell.length_c   1.000
_cell.angle_alpha   90.00
_cell.angle_beta   90.00
_cell.angle_gamma   90.00
#
_symmetry.space_group_name_H-M   'P 1'
#
loop_
_entity.id
_entity.type
_entity.pdbx_description
1 polymer ?
#
loop_
_entity_poly.entity_id
_entity_poly.type
_entity_poly.pdbx_seq_one_letter_code
_entity_poly.pdbx_strand_id
1 'polypeptide(L)'
;MIRNIALLALSLTAGAASAATIPATLTFKSDSNTAYTNVLPAAQSGSVLIDFNFTYTGATVDNNDFLALWFGNSNNMAQAYKGPNVGFKANCGTGGSCTNDLFARLGGESGPFMNNSNLVAGTTYNIFANLYKAAGSTTYNRFDMWLNATAAEKASLTGADLKATGNSNLTSFNTIGVRTLGLDKGLSVNVNNLRVSGFAAEVPEPSSVALMGLALAGLAFTRRNKRG
;
A
#
# COMPACT_ATOMS: atom_id res chain seq x y z
N MET A 1 29.95 -54.95 -10.30
CA MET A 1 28.53 -54.55 -10.22
C MET A 1 28.46 -53.14 -9.66
N ILE A 2 28.17 -52.15 -10.50
CA ILE A 2 28.12 -50.73 -10.12
C ILE A 2 26.67 -50.40 -9.75
N ARG A 3 26.43 -49.98 -8.51
CA ARG A 3 25.10 -49.58 -8.01
C ARG A 3 24.89 -48.09 -8.29
N ASN A 4 24.02 -47.79 -9.26
CA ASN A 4 23.51 -46.45 -9.52
C ASN A 4 22.62 -46.01 -8.35
N ILE A 5 23.00 -44.93 -7.67
CA ILE A 5 22.15 -44.24 -6.68
C ILE A 5 21.43 -43.12 -7.44
N ALA A 6 20.12 -43.27 -7.62
CA ALA A 6 19.27 -42.21 -8.15
C ALA A 6 18.97 -41.19 -7.05
N LEU A 7 19.36 -39.94 -7.25
CA LEU A 7 18.94 -38.81 -6.41
C LEU A 7 17.55 -38.36 -6.86
N LEU A 8 16.54 -38.54 -6.01
CA LEU A 8 15.21 -37.99 -6.22
C LEU A 8 15.22 -36.51 -5.77
N ALA A 9 15.20 -35.57 -6.71
CA ALA A 9 15.00 -34.16 -6.42
C ALA A 9 13.49 -33.90 -6.26
N LEU A 10 13.02 -33.70 -5.03
CA LEU A 10 11.70 -33.11 -4.79
C LEU A 10 11.80 -31.60 -5.05
N SER A 11 11.29 -31.14 -6.19
CA SER A 11 11.04 -29.73 -6.43
C SER A 11 9.76 -29.32 -5.70
N LEU A 12 9.89 -28.53 -4.62
CA LEU A 12 8.75 -27.81 -4.06
C LEU A 12 8.44 -26.63 -4.97
N THR A 13 7.43 -26.77 -5.83
CA THR A 13 6.83 -25.65 -6.54
C THR A 13 5.93 -24.90 -5.55
N ALA A 14 6.44 -23.81 -4.97
CA ALA A 14 5.60 -22.83 -4.30
C ALA A 14 4.64 -22.23 -5.34
N GLY A 15 3.38 -22.64 -5.32
CA GLY A 15 2.35 -22.06 -6.16
C GLY A 15 2.17 -20.59 -5.79
N ALA A 16 2.60 -19.69 -6.66
CA ALA A 16 2.31 -18.27 -6.52
C ALA A 16 0.78 -18.10 -6.66
N ALA A 17 0.11 -17.79 -5.55
CA ALA A 17 -1.26 -17.30 -5.60
C ALA A 17 -1.26 -16.00 -6.41
N SER A 18 -1.75 -16.05 -7.65
CA SER A 18 -1.90 -14.85 -8.47
C SER A 18 -3.02 -14.01 -7.88
N ALA A 19 -2.67 -12.91 -7.22
CA ALA A 19 -3.66 -11.88 -6.91
C ALA A 19 -4.27 -11.32 -8.20
N ALA A 20 -5.48 -10.78 -8.10
CA ALA A 20 -6.08 -10.05 -9.19
C ALA A 20 -5.22 -8.84 -9.53
N THR A 21 -4.85 -8.68 -10.80
CA THR A 21 -4.07 -7.52 -11.27
C THR A 21 -4.88 -6.24 -11.04
N ILE A 22 -4.25 -5.23 -10.43
CA ILE A 22 -4.86 -3.90 -10.29
C ILE A 22 -4.98 -3.30 -11.71
N PRO A 23 -6.18 -2.86 -12.14
CA PRO A 23 -6.35 -2.23 -13.44
C PRO A 23 -5.43 -1.01 -13.62
N ALA A 24 -4.96 -0.79 -14.84
CA ALA A 24 -4.11 0.35 -15.16
C ALA A 24 -4.84 1.70 -14.94
N THR A 25 -6.16 1.71 -15.09
CA THR A 25 -7.02 2.90 -14.92
C THR A 25 -8.30 2.53 -14.19
N LEU A 26 -8.67 3.36 -13.22
CA LEU A 26 -9.93 3.34 -12.51
C LEU A 26 -10.59 4.72 -12.66
N THR A 27 -11.86 4.75 -13.06
CA THR A 27 -12.63 5.98 -13.27
C THR A 27 -13.89 5.94 -12.44
N PHE A 28 -14.17 7.02 -11.71
CA PHE A 28 -15.33 7.14 -10.85
C PHE A 28 -16.10 8.43 -11.13
N LYS A 29 -17.44 8.33 -11.11
CA LYS A 29 -18.38 9.43 -11.42
C LYS A 29 -19.56 9.50 -10.45
N SER A 30 -19.48 8.74 -9.36
CA SER A 30 -20.53 8.61 -8.36
C SER A 30 -19.93 8.19 -7.03
N ASP A 31 -20.71 8.34 -5.98
CA ASP A 31 -20.32 8.00 -4.62
C ASP A 31 -20.36 6.50 -4.38
N SER A 32 -19.37 6.01 -3.64
CA SER A 32 -19.36 4.66 -3.10
C SER A 32 -18.30 4.55 -2.01
N ASN A 33 -18.67 3.96 -0.87
CA ASN A 33 -17.71 3.60 0.17
C ASN A 33 -16.70 2.53 -0.30
N THR A 34 -17.04 1.82 -1.37
CA THR A 34 -16.33 0.65 -1.87
C THR A 34 -16.31 0.65 -3.40
N ALA A 35 -15.93 1.78 -4.01
CA ALA A 35 -15.97 1.99 -5.45
C ALA A 35 -15.06 1.02 -6.23
N TYR A 36 -13.97 0.60 -5.59
CA TYR A 36 -13.06 -0.44 -6.08
C TYR A 36 -12.45 -1.19 -4.89
N THR A 37 -12.10 -2.46 -5.08
CA THR A 37 -11.35 -3.26 -4.09
C THR A 37 -10.39 -4.21 -4.78
N ASN A 38 -9.25 -4.45 -4.15
CA ASN A 38 -8.30 -5.48 -4.56
C ASN A 38 -7.74 -6.19 -3.33
N VAL A 39 -7.80 -7.52 -3.32
CA VAL A 39 -7.11 -8.34 -2.32
C VAL A 39 -5.69 -8.58 -2.79
N LEU A 40 -4.74 -8.15 -1.97
CA LEU A 40 -3.31 -8.28 -2.23
C LEU A 40 -2.88 -9.75 -2.12
N PRO A 41 -1.78 -10.15 -2.80
CA PRO A 41 -1.30 -11.54 -2.77
C PRO A 41 -0.95 -12.04 -1.37
N ALA A 42 -0.60 -11.13 -0.47
CA ALA A 42 -0.26 -11.41 0.91
C ALA A 42 -0.73 -10.27 1.83
N ALA A 43 -0.93 -10.59 3.10
CA ALA A 43 -1.14 -9.57 4.13
C ALA A 43 0.14 -8.73 4.30
N GLN A 44 -0.04 -7.43 4.37
CA GLN A 44 0.99 -6.44 4.60
C GLN A 44 1.06 -6.13 6.09
N SER A 45 2.25 -6.30 6.67
CA SER A 45 2.52 -6.05 8.09
C SER A 45 3.71 -5.12 8.32
N GLY A 46 4.53 -4.88 7.30
CA GLY A 46 5.64 -3.94 7.29
C GLY A 46 5.29 -2.58 6.67
N SER A 47 6.31 -1.79 6.32
CA SER A 47 6.14 -0.53 5.59
C SER A 47 5.52 -0.80 4.21
N VAL A 48 4.58 0.04 3.79
CA VAL A 48 3.91 -0.11 2.49
C VAL A 48 4.02 1.17 1.70
N LEU A 49 4.57 1.04 0.49
CA LEU A 49 4.67 2.10 -0.50
C LEU A 49 3.47 2.05 -1.43
N ILE A 50 2.95 3.23 -1.71
CA ILE A 50 1.80 3.47 -2.58
C ILE A 50 2.21 4.49 -3.62
N ASP A 51 1.95 4.19 -4.89
CA ASP A 51 2.24 5.08 -6.01
C ASP A 51 1.06 5.03 -6.98
N PHE A 52 0.45 6.18 -7.27
CA PHE A 52 -0.58 6.29 -8.29
C PHE A 52 -0.64 7.70 -8.86
N ASN A 53 -1.24 7.81 -10.03
CA ASN A 53 -1.55 9.08 -10.67
C ASN A 53 -3.01 9.42 -10.44
N PHE A 54 -3.28 10.65 -10.03
CA PHE A 54 -4.61 11.20 -9.86
C PHE A 54 -4.89 12.29 -10.89
N THR A 55 -6.10 12.29 -11.44
CA THR A 55 -6.60 13.33 -12.33
C THR A 55 -8.11 13.47 -12.13
N TYR A 56 -8.62 14.71 -12.20
CA TYR A 56 -10.06 14.94 -12.31
C TYR A 56 -10.38 15.78 -13.55
N THR A 57 -11.56 15.57 -14.12
CA THR A 57 -12.06 16.30 -15.31
C THR A 57 -13.56 16.51 -15.22
N GLY A 58 -14.10 17.38 -16.08
CA GLY A 58 -15.52 17.64 -16.20
C GLY A 58 -15.96 18.85 -15.38
N ALA A 59 -16.87 18.65 -14.43
CA ALA A 59 -17.37 19.72 -13.56
C ALA A 59 -16.26 20.32 -12.67
N THR A 60 -16.55 21.50 -12.10
CA THR A 60 -15.68 22.11 -11.08
C THR A 60 -15.79 21.29 -9.80
N VAL A 61 -14.69 21.16 -9.06
CA VAL A 61 -14.72 20.51 -7.75
C VAL A 61 -15.32 21.45 -6.72
N ASP A 62 -16.16 20.92 -5.84
CA ASP A 62 -16.78 21.65 -4.74
C ASP A 62 -16.41 21.05 -3.37
N ASN A 63 -16.86 21.68 -2.29
CA ASN A 63 -16.39 21.30 -0.96
C ASN A 63 -16.87 19.87 -0.57
N ASN A 64 -15.91 19.00 -0.28
CA ASN A 64 -16.06 17.57 0.02
C ASN A 64 -16.18 16.62 -1.17
N ASP A 65 -15.97 17.07 -2.40
CA ASP A 65 -15.59 16.15 -3.47
C ASP A 65 -14.37 15.32 -3.03
N PHE A 66 -14.52 14.01 -3.02
CA PHE A 66 -13.60 13.12 -2.30
C PHE A 66 -13.29 11.86 -3.10
N LEU A 67 -12.00 11.52 -3.15
CA LEU A 67 -11.51 10.21 -3.55
C LEU A 67 -10.38 9.79 -2.61
N ALA A 68 -10.44 8.57 -2.09
CA ALA A 68 -9.38 8.04 -1.25
C ALA A 68 -9.10 6.56 -1.53
N LEU A 69 -7.81 6.23 -1.60
CA LEU A 69 -7.35 4.86 -1.44
C LEU A 69 -7.32 4.54 0.06
N TRP A 70 -8.02 3.49 0.47
CA TRP A 70 -8.07 3.01 1.85
C TRP A 70 -7.49 1.60 1.98
N PHE A 71 -7.08 1.24 3.20
CA PHE A 71 -6.44 -0.04 3.52
C PHE A 71 -7.23 -0.77 4.61
N GLY A 72 -7.47 -2.06 4.41
CA GLY A 72 -8.24 -2.88 5.35
C GLY A 72 -8.10 -4.38 5.13
N ASN A 73 -8.97 -5.15 5.78
CA ASN A 73 -8.96 -6.60 5.66
C ASN A 73 -10.24 -7.10 4.98
N SER A 74 -10.08 -8.08 4.09
CA SER A 74 -11.19 -8.67 3.31
C SER A 74 -12.27 -9.32 4.19
N ASN A 75 -11.93 -9.68 5.42
CA ASN A 75 -12.87 -10.20 6.41
C ASN A 75 -13.65 -9.11 7.16
N ASN A 76 -13.35 -7.82 6.95
CA ASN A 76 -14.06 -6.69 7.56
C ASN A 76 -14.13 -5.49 6.60
N MET A 77 -14.97 -5.61 5.58
CA MET A 77 -15.11 -4.61 4.52
C MET A 77 -16.11 -3.50 4.85
N ALA A 78 -17.03 -3.73 5.78
CA ALA A 78 -18.13 -2.80 6.09
C ALA A 78 -17.64 -1.43 6.61
N GLN A 79 -16.45 -1.40 7.23
CA GLN A 79 -15.86 -0.17 7.78
C GLN A 79 -14.39 0.02 7.38
N ALA A 80 -13.89 -0.76 6.42
CA ALA A 80 -12.49 -0.69 5.99
C ALA A 80 -12.09 0.73 5.53
N TYR A 81 -13.02 1.46 4.90
CA TYR A 81 -12.82 2.85 4.47
C TYR A 81 -12.58 3.85 5.61
N LYS A 82 -12.83 3.46 6.87
CA LYS A 82 -12.53 4.28 8.06
C LYS A 82 -11.10 4.11 8.57
N GLY A 83 -10.35 3.14 8.05
CA GLY A 83 -8.95 2.92 8.36
C GLY A 83 -8.03 3.96 7.72
N PRO A 84 -6.71 3.70 7.62
CA PRO A 84 -5.79 4.57 6.92
C PRO A 84 -6.26 4.83 5.48
N ASN A 85 -6.15 6.07 5.03
CA ASN A 85 -6.50 6.44 3.69
C ASN A 85 -5.73 7.68 3.20
N VAL A 86 -5.52 7.75 1.90
CA VAL A 86 -4.78 8.83 1.23
C VAL A 86 -5.47 9.18 -0.08
N GLY A 87 -5.48 10.45 -0.45
CA GLY A 87 -6.01 10.87 -1.72
C GLY A 87 -6.38 12.34 -1.78
N PHE A 88 -7.49 12.60 -2.45
CA PHE A 88 -8.02 13.91 -2.78
C PHE A 88 -9.28 14.18 -1.98
N LYS A 89 -9.33 15.37 -1.38
CA LYS A 89 -10.53 15.96 -0.81
C LYS A 89 -10.49 17.45 -1.14
N ALA A 90 -11.40 17.89 -2.00
CA ALA A 90 -11.59 19.30 -2.29
C ALA A 90 -11.84 20.06 -0.97
N ASN A 91 -10.91 20.94 -0.64
CA ASN A 91 -10.91 21.70 0.59
C ASN A 91 -11.21 23.16 0.26
N CYS A 92 -12.44 23.36 -0.18
CA CYS A 92 -12.98 24.66 -0.54
C CYS A 92 -13.58 25.25 0.73
N GLY A 93 -12.83 26.15 1.39
CA GLY A 93 -13.37 26.91 2.51
C GLY A 93 -14.64 27.68 2.12
N THR A 94 -15.27 28.35 3.09
CA THR A 94 -16.44 29.20 2.83
C THR A 94 -16.03 30.38 1.93
N GLY A 95 -16.19 30.27 0.61
CA GLY A 95 -15.79 31.31 -0.34
C GLY A 95 -15.24 30.86 -1.70
N GLY A 96 -15.12 29.55 -1.97
CA GLY A 96 -15.06 29.03 -3.35
C GLY A 96 -13.67 28.77 -3.96
N SER A 97 -12.56 29.05 -3.26
CA SER A 97 -11.24 28.58 -3.69
C SER A 97 -10.83 27.34 -2.92
N CYS A 98 -10.75 26.20 -3.60
CA CYS A 98 -10.23 24.95 -3.05
C CYS A 98 -8.71 25.05 -2.92
N THR A 99 -8.19 24.81 -1.70
CA THR A 99 -6.76 24.84 -1.43
C THR A 99 -6.37 23.70 -0.52
N ASN A 100 -5.16 23.17 -0.72
CA ASN A 100 -4.67 22.01 0.04
C ASN A 100 -5.59 20.80 -0.14
N ASP A 101 -5.77 20.33 -1.38
CA ASP A 101 -6.82 19.35 -1.69
C ASP A 101 -6.34 17.90 -1.57
N LEU A 102 -5.08 17.66 -1.20
CA LEU A 102 -4.57 16.33 -0.91
C LEU A 102 -4.47 16.08 0.58
N PHE A 103 -4.64 14.82 0.99
CA PHE A 103 -4.58 14.46 2.40
C PHE A 103 -4.06 13.03 2.60
N ALA A 104 -3.60 12.75 3.82
CA ALA A 104 -3.33 11.41 4.33
C ALA A 104 -3.87 11.30 5.76
N ARG A 105 -4.49 10.16 6.09
CA ARG A 105 -5.16 9.90 7.36
C ARG A 105 -4.85 8.50 7.83
N LEU A 106 -4.71 8.33 9.15
CA LEU A 106 -4.56 7.00 9.76
C LEU A 106 -5.89 6.41 10.21
N GLY A 107 -6.96 7.21 10.24
CA GLY A 107 -8.32 6.75 10.47
C GLY A 107 -9.32 7.90 10.58
N GLY A 108 -10.60 7.59 10.47
CA GLY A 108 -11.69 8.54 10.61
C GLY A 108 -11.73 9.62 9.51
N GLU A 109 -12.34 10.76 9.85
CA GLU A 109 -12.61 11.87 8.91
C GLU A 109 -11.69 13.08 9.13
N SER A 110 -10.85 13.02 10.16
CA SER A 110 -9.91 14.08 10.52
C SER A 110 -8.49 13.71 10.11
N GLY A 111 -7.71 14.72 9.74
CA GLY A 111 -6.29 14.57 9.45
C GLY A 111 -5.75 15.78 8.70
N PRO A 112 -4.43 15.84 8.50
CA PRO A 112 -3.80 16.98 7.86
C PRO A 112 -4.07 16.98 6.35
N PHE A 113 -4.18 18.18 5.80
CA PHE A 113 -4.13 18.43 4.37
C PHE A 113 -2.70 18.81 3.99
N MET A 114 -2.29 18.46 2.77
CA MET A 114 -0.99 18.81 2.22
C MET A 114 -0.98 20.27 1.78
N ASN A 115 -0.06 21.06 2.31
CA ASN A 115 0.06 22.47 1.95
C ASN A 115 0.37 22.65 0.45
N ASN A 116 -0.24 23.66 -0.17
CA ASN A 116 -0.07 24.03 -1.58
C ASN A 116 -0.45 22.93 -2.59
N SER A 117 -1.25 21.94 -2.19
CA SER A 117 -1.73 20.87 -3.06
C SER A 117 -3.03 21.24 -3.81
N ASN A 118 -3.08 22.46 -4.36
CA ASN A 118 -4.26 22.98 -5.05
C ASN A 118 -4.38 22.29 -6.41
N LEU A 119 -5.43 21.49 -6.60
CA LEU A 119 -5.56 20.71 -7.84
C LEU A 119 -6.23 21.51 -8.94
N VAL A 120 -5.83 21.22 -10.19
CA VAL A 120 -6.33 21.86 -11.40
C VAL A 120 -6.91 20.79 -12.32
N ALA A 121 -8.10 21.06 -12.85
CA ALA A 121 -8.81 20.12 -13.72
C ALA A 121 -7.95 19.75 -14.94
N GLY A 122 -7.94 18.46 -15.29
CA GLY A 122 -7.14 17.90 -16.38
C GLY A 122 -5.65 17.74 -16.07
N THR A 123 -5.15 18.24 -14.93
CA THR A 123 -3.75 18.04 -14.54
C THR A 123 -3.58 16.68 -13.87
N THR A 124 -2.50 15.99 -14.22
CA THR A 124 -2.14 14.71 -13.61
C THR A 124 -1.14 14.94 -12.49
N TYR A 125 -1.41 14.37 -11.33
CA TYR A 125 -0.58 14.46 -10.14
C TYR A 125 -0.11 13.07 -9.75
N ASN A 126 1.19 12.89 -9.51
CA ASN A 126 1.71 11.65 -8.94
C ASN A 126 1.64 11.73 -7.42
N ILE A 127 0.89 10.83 -6.80
CA ILE A 127 0.80 10.69 -5.36
C ILE A 127 1.64 9.48 -4.96
N PHE A 128 2.69 9.74 -4.19
CA PHE A 128 3.53 8.72 -3.59
C PHE A 128 3.37 8.78 -2.08
N ALA A 129 3.21 7.63 -1.42
CA ALA A 129 3.00 7.59 0.02
C ALA A 129 3.60 6.35 0.68
N ASN A 130 3.94 6.47 1.95
CA ASN A 130 4.46 5.40 2.79
C ASN A 130 3.61 5.26 4.06
N LEU A 131 2.90 4.14 4.18
CA LEU A 131 2.15 3.76 5.38
C LEU A 131 3.00 2.80 6.21
N TYR A 132 3.33 3.18 7.45
CA TYR A 132 4.26 2.40 8.27
C TYR A 132 4.00 2.50 9.78
N LYS A 133 4.77 1.69 10.51
CA LYS A 133 4.79 1.62 11.96
C LYS A 133 6.07 2.28 12.43
N ALA A 134 5.96 3.28 13.30
CA ALA A 134 7.11 3.79 14.03
C ALA A 134 7.71 2.67 14.90
N ALA A 135 9.00 2.77 15.20
CA ALA A 135 9.70 1.79 16.03
C ALA A 135 8.94 1.51 17.34
N GLY A 136 8.76 0.23 17.67
CA GLY A 136 8.01 -0.22 18.84
C GLY A 136 6.48 -0.23 18.70
N SER A 137 5.92 0.22 17.58
CA SER A 137 4.47 0.18 17.33
C SER A 137 4.02 -1.15 16.75
N THR A 138 2.91 -1.68 17.24
CA THR A 138 2.25 -2.87 16.68
C THR A 138 1.25 -2.53 15.57
N THR A 139 0.73 -1.30 15.55
CA THR A 139 -0.22 -0.79 14.56
C THR A 139 0.40 0.27 13.65
N TYR A 140 -0.14 0.41 12.43
CA TYR A 140 0.22 1.50 11.53
C TYR A 140 -0.12 2.83 12.19
N ASN A 141 0.89 3.69 12.33
CA ASN A 141 0.76 4.93 13.09
C ASN A 141 1.50 6.12 12.45
N ARG A 142 1.99 5.93 11.22
CA ARG A 142 2.63 6.95 10.39
C ARG A 142 2.15 6.82 8.95
N PHE A 143 1.86 7.95 8.32
CA PHE A 143 1.54 8.02 6.90
C PHE A 143 2.21 9.25 6.30
N ASP A 144 3.31 9.02 5.59
CA ASP A 144 4.06 10.06 4.90
C ASP A 144 3.63 10.10 3.43
N MET A 145 3.49 11.30 2.85
CA MET A 145 3.02 11.49 1.49
C MET A 145 3.81 12.60 0.80
N TRP A 146 4.04 12.39 -0.50
CA TRP A 146 4.73 13.28 -1.42
C TRP A 146 3.84 13.53 -2.65
N LEU A 147 3.89 14.75 -3.15
CA LEU A 147 3.28 15.14 -4.41
C LEU A 147 4.36 15.30 -5.47
N ASN A 148 4.27 14.52 -6.54
CA ASN A 148 5.24 14.49 -7.63
C ASN A 148 6.66 14.12 -7.14
N ALA A 149 6.75 13.09 -6.30
CA ALA A 149 8.00 12.64 -5.70
C ALA A 149 9.11 12.38 -6.73
N THR A 150 10.27 12.95 -6.47
CA THR A 150 11.50 12.70 -7.21
C THR A 150 12.04 11.29 -6.96
N ALA A 151 12.95 10.82 -7.82
CA ALA A 151 13.61 9.54 -7.61
C ALA A 151 14.39 9.48 -6.29
N ALA A 152 14.98 10.59 -5.85
CA ALA A 152 15.73 10.68 -4.59
C ALA A 152 14.81 10.58 -3.37
N GLU A 153 13.63 11.20 -3.41
CA GLU A 153 12.63 11.07 -2.35
C GLU A 153 12.07 9.65 -2.29
N LYS A 154 11.74 9.04 -3.44
CA LYS A 154 11.28 7.64 -3.49
C LYS A 154 12.34 6.67 -2.93
N ALA A 155 13.61 6.93 -3.16
CA ALA A 155 14.71 6.08 -2.69
C ALA A 155 15.01 6.28 -1.18
N SER A 156 15.01 7.51 -0.70
CA SER A 156 15.39 7.83 0.68
C SER A 156 14.20 7.75 1.66
N LEU A 157 12.97 7.88 1.16
CA LEU A 157 11.76 8.07 1.96
C LEU A 157 11.87 9.23 2.95
N THR A 158 12.61 10.28 2.58
CA THR A 158 12.78 11.51 3.35
C THR A 158 12.11 12.70 2.64
N GLY A 159 11.89 13.79 3.38
CA GLY A 159 11.36 15.02 2.80
C GLY A 159 9.87 15.01 2.45
N ALA A 160 9.05 14.17 3.11
CA ALA A 160 7.61 14.12 2.85
C ALA A 160 6.94 15.50 2.96
N ASP A 161 6.14 15.85 1.95
CA ASP A 161 5.33 17.07 1.87
C ASP A 161 4.21 17.08 2.93
N LEU A 162 3.73 15.88 3.29
CA LEU A 162 2.72 15.68 4.32
C LEU A 162 3.10 14.51 5.22
N LYS A 163 2.94 14.70 6.53
CA LYS A 163 3.14 13.65 7.54
C LYS A 163 1.92 13.55 8.44
N ALA A 164 1.24 12.41 8.41
CA ALA A 164 0.17 12.10 9.34
C ALA A 164 0.67 11.16 10.45
N THR A 165 0.32 11.47 11.69
CA THR A 165 0.61 10.64 12.86
C THR A 165 -0.68 10.40 13.64
N GLY A 166 -0.80 9.24 14.27
CA GLY A 166 -2.04 8.81 14.93
C GLY A 166 -2.08 7.30 15.10
N ASN A 167 -3.21 6.74 15.51
CA ASN A 167 -3.37 5.28 15.61
C ASN A 167 -4.45 4.80 14.63
N SER A 168 -4.08 3.89 13.74
CA SER A 168 -5.02 3.28 12.80
C SER A 168 -5.80 2.10 13.35
N ASN A 169 -5.36 1.53 14.48
CA ASN A 169 -5.79 0.22 14.99
C ASN A 169 -5.56 -0.95 14.00
N LEU A 170 -4.79 -0.74 12.94
CA LEU A 170 -4.50 -1.73 11.90
C LEU A 170 -3.11 -2.34 12.15
N THR A 171 -3.05 -3.63 12.49
CA THR A 171 -1.78 -4.36 12.67
C THR A 171 -1.27 -4.96 11.35
N SER A 172 -2.19 -5.35 10.48
CA SER A 172 -1.94 -5.81 9.12
C SER A 172 -3.16 -5.58 8.24
N PHE A 173 -2.96 -5.55 6.94
CA PHE A 173 -4.05 -5.47 5.96
C PHE A 173 -3.77 -6.34 4.74
N ASN A 174 -4.80 -6.85 4.09
CA ASN A 174 -4.64 -7.63 2.85
C ASN A 174 -5.49 -7.07 1.72
N THR A 175 -6.18 -5.95 1.93
CA THR A 175 -7.11 -5.38 0.97
C THR A 175 -6.87 -3.90 0.86
N ILE A 176 -6.86 -3.43 -0.38
CA ILE A 176 -6.97 -2.01 -0.71
C ILE A 176 -8.32 -1.74 -1.34
N GLY A 177 -8.80 -0.52 -1.26
CA GLY A 177 -9.93 -0.11 -2.04
C GLY A 177 -10.01 1.39 -2.21
N VAL A 178 -10.96 1.81 -3.05
CA VAL A 178 -11.21 3.22 -3.33
C VAL A 178 -12.57 3.59 -2.77
N ARG A 179 -12.64 4.73 -2.10
CA ARG A 179 -13.87 5.40 -1.70
C ARG A 179 -14.00 6.69 -2.49
N THR A 180 -15.22 6.97 -2.92
CA THR A 180 -15.63 8.26 -3.47
C THR A 180 -16.83 8.80 -2.70
N LEU A 181 -16.87 10.11 -2.50
CA LEU A 181 -17.96 10.79 -1.80
C LEU A 181 -18.12 12.22 -2.33
N GLY A 182 -19.35 12.71 -2.38
CA GLY A 182 -19.64 14.09 -2.79
C GLY A 182 -19.51 14.35 -4.28
N LEU A 183 -19.27 13.33 -5.12
CA LEU A 183 -18.95 13.54 -6.53
C LEU A 183 -20.11 14.15 -7.30
N ASP A 184 -19.92 15.39 -7.72
CA ASP A 184 -20.89 16.15 -8.48
C ASP A 184 -21.22 15.54 -9.85
N LYS A 185 -22.43 15.84 -10.33
CA LYS A 185 -22.86 15.39 -11.67
C LYS A 185 -21.95 15.98 -12.74
N GLY A 186 -21.27 15.10 -13.48
CA GLY A 186 -20.37 15.48 -14.56
C GLY A 186 -18.90 15.62 -14.13
N LEU A 187 -18.60 15.47 -12.83
CA LEU A 187 -17.25 15.26 -12.35
C LEU A 187 -16.80 13.82 -12.64
N SER A 188 -15.55 13.67 -13.04
CA SER A 188 -14.90 12.37 -13.20
C SER A 188 -13.55 12.40 -12.53
N VAL A 189 -13.32 11.51 -11.58
CA VAL A 189 -12.04 11.32 -10.91
C VAL A 189 -11.40 10.01 -11.37
N ASN A 190 -10.09 10.04 -11.57
CA ASN A 190 -9.35 8.93 -12.16
C ASN A 190 -8.13 8.59 -11.31
N VAL A 191 -7.91 7.29 -11.11
CA VAL A 191 -6.71 6.72 -10.51
C VAL A 191 -6.04 5.86 -11.56
N ASN A 192 -4.82 6.21 -11.93
CA ASN A 192 -4.03 5.52 -12.94
C ASN A 192 -2.75 4.95 -12.33
N ASN A 193 -2.26 3.85 -12.89
CA ASN A 193 -0.99 3.23 -12.53
C ASN A 193 -0.85 2.93 -11.03
N LEU A 194 -1.95 2.53 -10.37
CA LEU A 194 -1.93 2.21 -8.94
C LEU A 194 -1.00 1.02 -8.66
N ARG A 195 0.02 1.27 -7.86
CA ARG A 195 0.98 0.29 -7.37
C ARG A 195 0.99 0.33 -5.85
N VAL A 196 0.97 -0.85 -5.25
CA VAL A 196 1.11 -1.04 -3.81
C VAL A 196 2.17 -2.10 -3.60
N SER A 197 3.28 -1.72 -2.97
CA SER A 197 4.39 -2.62 -2.67
C SER A 197 4.73 -2.54 -1.19
N GLY A 198 4.61 -3.66 -0.48
CA GLY A 198 5.07 -3.77 0.89
C GLY A 198 6.47 -4.34 0.99
N PHE A 199 7.17 -3.95 2.04
CA PHE A 199 8.27 -4.76 2.56
C PHE A 199 7.61 -5.83 3.42
N ALA A 200 7.61 -7.08 2.93
CA ALA A 200 7.27 -8.20 3.78
C ALA A 200 8.11 -8.07 5.06
N ALA A 201 7.49 -8.18 6.24
CA ALA A 201 8.23 -8.22 7.49
C ALA A 201 9.37 -9.22 7.29
N GLU A 202 10.61 -8.82 7.61
CA GLU A 202 11.78 -9.72 7.54
C GLU A 202 11.37 -11.04 8.16
N VAL A 203 11.14 -12.05 7.33
CA VAL A 203 10.86 -13.40 7.79
C VAL A 203 12.23 -13.92 8.19
N PRO A 204 12.57 -14.10 9.48
CA PRO A 204 13.74 -14.87 9.82
C PRO A 204 13.36 -16.30 9.42
N GLU A 205 13.81 -16.77 8.25
CA GLU A 205 13.53 -18.12 7.78
C GLU A 205 14.09 -19.13 8.80
N PRO A 206 13.26 -19.75 9.67
CA PRO A 206 13.76 -20.73 10.64
C PRO A 206 14.28 -21.97 9.90
N SER A 207 13.72 -22.21 8.71
CA SER A 207 14.09 -23.20 7.71
C SER A 207 15.52 -23.01 7.20
N SER A 208 15.95 -21.79 6.86
CA SER A 208 17.31 -21.60 6.31
C SER A 208 18.40 -21.83 7.36
N VAL A 209 18.16 -21.43 8.62
CA VAL A 209 19.10 -21.68 9.72
C VAL A 209 19.09 -23.16 10.12
N ALA A 210 17.92 -23.79 10.19
CA ALA A 210 17.82 -25.22 10.46
C ALA A 210 18.47 -26.08 9.36
N LEU A 211 18.30 -25.70 8.08
CA LEU A 211 18.88 -26.41 6.94
C LEU A 211 20.39 -26.19 6.83
N MET A 212 20.88 -24.98 7.12
CA MET A 212 22.32 -24.70 7.27
C MET A 212 22.92 -25.51 8.44
N GLY A 213 22.20 -25.59 9.56
CA GLY A 213 22.59 -26.40 10.72
C GLY A 213 22.64 -27.90 10.41
N LEU A 214 21.66 -28.42 9.66
CA LEU A 214 21.63 -29.82 9.21
C LEU A 214 22.71 -30.12 8.16
N ALA A 215 23.00 -29.18 7.25
CA ALA A 215 24.08 -29.31 6.27
C ALA A 215 25.47 -29.36 6.95
N LEU A 216 25.70 -28.50 7.96
CA LEU A 216 26.92 -28.50 8.75
C LEU A 216 27.06 -29.76 9.62
N ALA A 217 25.97 -30.23 10.22
CA ALA A 217 25.95 -31.51 10.94
C ALA A 217 26.26 -32.69 10.02
N GLY A 218 25.67 -32.72 8.81
CA GLY A 218 25.96 -33.74 7.80
C GLY A 218 27.43 -33.77 7.35
N LEU A 219 28.07 -32.62 7.22
CA LEU A 219 29.51 -32.50 6.93
C LEU A 219 30.39 -32.97 8.11
N ALA A 220 29.95 -32.76 9.34
CA ALA A 220 30.67 -33.24 10.53
C ALA A 220 30.62 -34.78 10.66
N PHE A 221 29.49 -35.41 10.34
CA PHE A 221 29.35 -36.87 10.39
C PHE A 221 30.03 -37.60 9.23
N THR A 222 30.09 -36.99 8.04
CA THR A 222 30.79 -37.59 6.89
C THR A 222 32.32 -37.61 7.03
N ARG A 223 32.90 -36.73 7.86
CA ARG A 223 34.35 -36.71 8.13
C ARG A 223 34.81 -37.82 9.08
N ARG A 224 33.90 -38.42 9.85
CA ARG A 224 34.21 -39.42 10.88
C ARG A 224 34.38 -40.85 10.32
N ASN A 225 33.86 -41.13 9.12
CA ASN A 225 33.96 -42.43 8.45
C ASN A 225 35.19 -42.61 7.53
N LYS A 226 36.18 -41.70 7.55
CA LYS A 226 37.44 -41.82 6.80
C LYS A 226 38.65 -42.20 7.66
N ARG A 227 38.44 -42.62 8.92
CA ARG A 227 39.48 -43.22 9.77
C ARG A 227 38.94 -44.53 10.36
N GLY A 228 38.99 -45.57 9.53
CA GLY A 228 38.70 -46.96 9.84
C GLY A 228 39.32 -47.81 8.74
#